data_AF-A0A431IGQ8-F1
#
_entry.id   AF-A0A431IGQ8-F1
#
_cell.length_a   1.000
_cell.length_b   1.000
_cell.length_c   1.000
_cell.angle_alpha   90.00
_cell.angle_beta   90.00
_cell.angle_gamma   90.00
#
_symmetry.space_group_name_H-M   'P 1'
#
loop_
_entity.id
_entity.type
_entity.pdbx_description
1 polymer ?
#
loop_
_entity_poly.entity_id
_entity_poly.type
_entity_poly.pdbx_seq_one_letter_code
_entity_poly.pdbx_strand_id
1 'polypeptide(L)'
;MTSSTRTRGRPPRTTAQEQSADSGGSSKEVPKAPEGTLAWYLAAARIKADITKTQMAEKLRVRPPVITKIESGAHDISESTVKKYALALGCRYELKFVKATKE
;
A
#
# COMPACT_ATOMS: atom_id res chain seq x y z
N MET A 1 53.40 19.67 -17.69
CA MET A 1 52.21 20.53 -17.50
C MET A 1 50.96 19.70 -17.83
N THR A 2 50.10 19.57 -16.81
CA THR A 2 48.68 19.15 -16.77
C THR A 2 48.23 17.82 -17.38
N SER A 3 48.07 16.84 -16.49
CA SER A 3 47.26 15.63 -16.61
C SER A 3 45.78 15.95 -16.87
N SER A 4 45.19 15.39 -17.93
CA SER A 4 43.78 15.59 -18.29
C SER A 4 42.92 14.47 -17.72
N THR A 5 42.24 14.73 -16.60
CA THR A 5 41.32 13.81 -15.94
C THR A 5 39.97 13.79 -16.66
N ARG A 6 39.71 12.72 -17.40
CA ARG A 6 38.42 12.44 -18.06
C ARG A 6 37.39 12.01 -17.01
N THR A 7 36.58 12.95 -16.54
CA THR A 7 35.40 12.69 -15.71
C THR A 7 34.44 11.76 -16.45
N ARG A 8 34.28 10.53 -15.98
CA ARG A 8 33.23 9.62 -16.48
C ARG A 8 31.88 10.19 -16.03
N GLY A 9 31.12 10.71 -16.98
CA GLY A 9 29.72 11.05 -16.77
C GLY A 9 28.98 9.82 -16.26
N ARG A 10 28.43 9.91 -15.05
CA ARG A 10 27.55 8.91 -14.48
C ARG A 10 26.27 8.91 -15.34
N PRO A 11 25.88 7.80 -15.98
CA PRO A 11 24.64 7.78 -16.74
C PRO A 11 23.46 8.07 -15.81
N PRO A 12 22.42 8.78 -16.29
CA PRO A 12 21.21 8.99 -15.50
C PRO A 12 20.61 7.63 -15.16
N ARG A 13 20.14 7.52 -13.92
CA ARG A 13 19.48 6.33 -13.39
C ARG A 13 18.16 6.17 -14.17
N THR A 14 18.15 5.34 -15.21
CA THR A 14 16.95 5.00 -15.97
C THR A 14 15.92 4.37 -15.02
N THR A 15 15.06 5.19 -14.43
CA THR A 15 13.81 4.78 -13.80
C THR A 15 12.80 4.51 -14.90
N ALA A 16 12.94 3.37 -15.56
CA ALA A 16 11.88 2.75 -16.35
C ALA A 16 12.02 1.26 -16.13
N GLN A 17 11.69 0.82 -14.91
CA GLN A 17 11.28 -0.56 -14.73
C GLN A 17 9.86 -0.62 -15.30
N GLU A 18 9.82 -0.86 -16.60
CA GLU A 18 8.67 -1.31 -17.35
C GLU A 18 8.21 -2.62 -16.70
N GLN A 19 7.28 -2.50 -15.74
CA GLN A 19 6.55 -3.64 -15.22
C GLN A 19 5.43 -3.90 -16.21
N SER A 20 5.83 -4.67 -17.22
CA SER A 20 5.08 -5.78 -17.80
C SER A 20 3.75 -6.06 -17.10
N ALA A 21 2.70 -6.11 -17.92
CA ALA A 21 1.41 -6.69 -17.63
C ALA A 21 1.51 -7.90 -16.68
N ASP A 22 1.00 -7.74 -15.45
CA ASP A 22 0.68 -8.88 -14.61
C ASP A 22 -0.73 -9.34 -14.97
N SER A 23 -0.75 -10.23 -15.95
CA SER A 23 -1.89 -11.08 -16.25
C SER A 23 -2.21 -11.94 -15.03
N GLY A 24 -3.45 -11.83 -14.52
CA GLY A 24 -4.16 -12.93 -13.87
C GLY A 24 -3.49 -13.56 -12.65
N GLY A 25 -3.64 -12.91 -11.49
CA GLY A 25 -3.26 -13.44 -10.18
C GLY A 25 -4.42 -13.46 -9.18
N SER A 26 -5.61 -13.92 -9.58
CA SER A 26 -6.67 -14.27 -8.63
C SER A 26 -6.28 -15.59 -7.95
N SER A 27 -5.38 -15.51 -6.98
CA SER A 27 -4.98 -16.63 -6.11
C SER A 27 -4.58 -16.08 -4.75
N LYS A 28 -5.60 -15.62 -4.02
CA LYS A 28 -5.66 -15.44 -2.56
C LYS A 28 -4.39 -14.83 -1.94
N GLU A 29 -4.14 -13.54 -2.19
CA GLU A 29 -3.31 -12.78 -1.26
C GLU A 29 -3.95 -12.86 0.13
N VAL A 30 -3.22 -13.40 1.10
CA VAL A 30 -3.64 -13.45 2.51
C VAL A 30 -3.11 -12.19 3.20
N PRO A 31 -3.91 -11.55 4.08
CA PRO A 31 -3.41 -10.43 4.88
C PRO A 31 -2.17 -10.84 5.69
N LYS A 32 -1.09 -10.04 5.58
CA LYS A 32 0.21 -10.31 6.25
C LYS A 32 0.22 -9.92 7.73
N ALA A 33 -0.59 -8.94 8.11
CA ALA A 33 -0.67 -8.45 9.48
C ALA A 33 -1.39 -9.46 10.40
N PRO A 34 -1.14 -9.44 11.72
CA PRO A 34 -1.86 -10.32 12.64
C PRO A 34 -3.37 -10.01 12.63
N GLU A 35 -4.17 -11.06 12.74
CA GLU A 35 -5.64 -10.95 12.75
C GLU A 35 -6.12 -10.00 13.85
N GLY A 36 -7.19 -9.25 13.57
CA GLY A 36 -7.73 -8.26 14.50
C GLY A 36 -7.02 -6.91 14.51
N THR A 37 -5.89 -6.74 13.82
CA THR A 37 -5.27 -5.41 13.65
C THR A 37 -5.95 -4.59 12.57
N LEU A 38 -5.88 -3.26 12.69
CA LEU A 38 -6.38 -2.33 11.66
C LEU A 38 -5.78 -2.63 10.28
N ALA A 39 -4.48 -2.92 10.21
CA ALA A 39 -3.80 -3.26 8.97
C ALA A 39 -4.37 -4.54 8.32
N TRP A 40 -4.71 -5.55 9.13
CA TRP A 40 -5.38 -6.76 8.66
C TRP A 40 -6.75 -6.45 8.06
N TYR A 41 -7.57 -5.62 8.74
CA TYR A 41 -8.89 -5.24 8.22
C TYR A 41 -8.80 -4.47 6.90
N LEU A 42 -7.82 -3.58 6.74
CA LEU A 42 -7.60 -2.85 5.49
C LEU A 42 -7.20 -3.79 4.34
N ALA A 43 -6.29 -4.73 4.59
CA ALA A 43 -5.88 -5.72 3.61
C ALA A 43 -7.05 -6.65 3.24
N ALA A 44 -7.80 -7.14 4.23
CA ALA A 44 -8.98 -7.98 4.03
C ALA A 44 -10.07 -7.25 3.23
N ALA A 45 -10.30 -5.96 3.50
CA ALA A 45 -11.26 -5.14 2.75
C ALA A 45 -10.86 -5.00 1.27
N ARG A 46 -9.55 -4.79 1.00
CA ARG A 46 -9.04 -4.74 -0.37
C ARG A 46 -9.23 -6.08 -1.08
N ILE A 47 -8.91 -7.20 -0.44
CA ILE A 47 -9.08 -8.55 -1.01
C ILE A 47 -10.56 -8.83 -1.31
N LYS A 48 -11.47 -8.44 -0.41
CA LYS A 48 -12.92 -8.55 -0.64
C LYS A 48 -13.41 -7.70 -1.81
N ALA A 49 -12.76 -6.58 -2.08
CA ALA A 49 -13.07 -5.71 -3.21
C ALA A 49 -12.38 -6.15 -4.52
N ASP A 50 -11.60 -7.24 -4.50
CA ASP A 50 -10.83 -7.77 -5.64
C ASP A 50 -9.88 -6.75 -6.29
N ILE A 51 -9.29 -5.87 -5.48
CA ILE A 51 -8.36 -4.83 -5.94
C ILE A 51 -6.93 -5.24 -5.60
N THR A 52 -5.99 -5.07 -6.53
CA THR A 52 -4.56 -5.34 -6.25
C THR A 52 -3.90 -4.18 -5.49
N LYS A 53 -2.76 -4.41 -4.82
CA LYS A 53 -2.01 -3.34 -4.13
C LYS A 53 -1.63 -2.19 -5.08
N THR A 54 -1.29 -2.51 -6.32
CA THR A 54 -0.94 -1.53 -7.36
C THR A 54 -2.15 -0.67 -7.73
N GLN A 55 -3.29 -1.29 -8.02
CA GLN A 55 -4.53 -0.57 -8.30
C GLN A 55 -4.98 0.30 -7.11
N MET A 56 -4.83 -0.21 -5.88
CA MET A 56 -5.11 0.58 -4.68
C MET A 56 -4.19 1.79 -4.56
N ALA A 57 -2.91 1.63 -4.88
CA ALA A 57 -1.94 2.71 -4.89
C ALA A 57 -2.29 3.79 -5.93
N GLU A 58 -2.74 3.37 -7.12
CA GLU A 58 -3.22 4.29 -8.18
C GLU A 58 -4.46 5.07 -7.73
N LYS A 59 -5.46 4.39 -7.16
CA LYS A 59 -6.67 5.05 -6.63
C LYS A 59 -6.34 6.08 -5.54
N LEU A 60 -5.35 5.79 -4.71
CA LEU A 60 -4.89 6.68 -3.65
C LEU A 60 -3.85 7.70 -4.12
N ARG A 61 -3.38 7.62 -5.38
CA ARG A 61 -2.28 8.42 -5.95
C ARG A 61 -1.01 8.39 -5.07
N VAL A 62 -0.69 7.20 -4.57
CA VAL A 62 0.53 6.94 -3.77
C VAL A 62 1.41 5.92 -4.47
N ARG A 63 2.64 5.77 -3.99
CA ARG A 63 3.56 4.76 -4.53
C ARG A 63 3.18 3.37 -3.97
N PRO A 64 3.25 2.28 -4.75
CA PRO A 64 2.94 0.93 -4.28
C PRO A 64 3.61 0.49 -2.96
N PRO A 65 4.89 0.86 -2.66
CA PRO A 65 5.53 0.52 -1.39
C PRO A 65 4.83 1.12 -0.15
N VAL A 66 4.07 2.22 -0.34
CA VAL A 66 3.30 2.84 0.74
C VAL A 66 2.14 1.93 1.15
N ILE A 67 1.44 1.32 0.19
CA ILE A 67 0.34 0.39 0.47
C ILE A 67 0.87 -0.85 1.21
N THR A 68 1.99 -1.40 0.77
CA THR A 68 2.63 -2.54 1.44
C THR A 68 2.97 -2.23 2.90
N LYS A 69 3.45 -1.01 3.21
CA LYS A 69 3.74 -0.58 4.58
C LYS A 69 2.49 -0.41 5.45
N ILE A 70 1.41 0.09 4.86
CA ILE A 70 0.11 0.22 5.54
C ILE A 70 -0.43 -1.17 5.90
N GLU A 71 -0.44 -2.08 4.93
CA GLU A 71 -0.96 -3.44 5.12
C GLU A 71 -0.05 -4.33 5.98
N SER A 72 1.24 -3.99 6.14
CA SER A 72 2.15 -4.71 7.02
C SER A 72 2.05 -4.30 8.49
N GLY A 73 1.27 -3.26 8.82
CA GLY A 73 1.15 -2.75 10.19
C GLY A 73 2.44 -2.13 10.74
N ALA A 74 3.36 -1.72 9.85
CA ALA A 74 4.67 -1.19 10.25
C ALA A 74 4.65 0.29 10.67
N HIS A 75 3.49 0.95 10.60
CA HIS A 75 3.35 2.37 10.89
C HIS A 75 2.03 2.66 11.58
N ASP A 76 1.99 3.68 12.43
CA ASP A 76 0.74 4.21 12.97
C ASP A 76 -0.12 4.78 11.84
N ILE A 77 -1.24 4.13 11.57
CA ILE A 77 -2.15 4.52 10.50
C ILE A 77 -3.07 5.60 11.07
N SER A 78 -2.94 6.83 10.56
CA SER A 78 -3.87 7.90 10.92
C SER A 78 -5.30 7.58 10.48
N GLU A 79 -6.30 8.09 11.21
CA GLU A 79 -7.71 8.00 10.83
C GLU A 79 -7.95 8.57 9.41
N SER A 80 -7.23 9.64 9.05
CA SER A 80 -7.24 10.23 7.71
C SER A 80 -6.85 9.24 6.61
N THR A 81 -5.88 8.36 6.88
CA THR A 81 -5.47 7.30 5.96
C THR A 81 -6.56 6.25 5.81
N VAL A 82 -7.20 5.85 6.91
CA VAL A 82 -8.32 4.88 6.89
C VAL A 82 -9.49 5.41 6.07
N LYS A 83 -9.86 6.68 6.25
CA LYS A 83 -10.92 7.33 5.46
C LYS A 83 -10.60 7.34 3.97
N LYS A 84 -9.38 7.70 3.59
CA LYS A 84 -8.94 7.65 2.17
C LYS A 84 -9.00 6.22 1.62
N TYR A 85 -8.58 5.24 2.42
CA TYR A 85 -8.66 3.84 2.05
C TYR A 85 -10.11 3.40 1.78
N ALA A 86 -11.03 3.75 2.68
CA ALA A 86 -12.45 3.46 2.52
C ALA A 86 -13.03 4.12 1.25
N LEU A 87 -12.70 5.39 0.98
CA LEU A 87 -13.12 6.11 -0.23
C LEU A 87 -12.64 5.41 -1.51
N ALA A 88 -11.38 4.96 -1.56
CA ALA A 88 -10.84 4.25 -2.72
C ALA A 88 -11.48 2.87 -2.93
N LEU A 89 -11.94 2.21 -1.87
CA LEU A 89 -12.70 0.97 -1.93
C LEU A 89 -14.20 1.19 -2.19
N GLY A 90 -14.70 2.44 -2.18
CA GLY A 90 -16.14 2.72 -2.24
C GLY A 90 -16.90 2.31 -0.96
N CYS A 91 -16.19 2.16 0.15
CA CYS A 91 -16.74 1.78 1.45
C CYS A 91 -16.94 3.00 2.36
N ARG A 92 -17.85 2.87 3.33
CA ARG A 92 -18.02 3.85 4.41
C ARG A 92 -17.23 3.43 5.64
N TYR A 93 -16.40 4.32 6.16
CA TYR A 93 -15.74 4.12 7.45
C TYR A 93 -16.67 4.59 8.58
N GLU A 94 -16.91 3.73 9.55
CA GLU A 94 -17.66 4.03 10.77
C GLU A 94 -16.81 3.68 11.99
N LEU A 95 -16.61 4.64 12.90
CA LEU A 95 -16.03 4.40 14.22
C LEU A 95 -17.19 4.31 15.23
N LYS A 96 -17.28 3.21 15.97
CA LYS A 96 -18.30 3.02 17.03
C LYS A 96 -17.61 2.63 18.33
N PHE A 97 -17.96 3.33 19.40
CA PHE A 97 -17.61 2.94 20.76
C PHE A 97 -18.73 2.05 21.30
N VAL A 98 -18.38 0.86 21.76
CA VAL A 98 -19.29 -0.05 22.46
C VAL A 98 -18.92 -0.08 23.94
N LYS A 99 -19.92 -0.24 24.82
CA LYS A 99 -19.63 -0.41 26.26
C LYS A 99 -18.80 -1.66 26.44
N ALA A 100 -17.67 -1.54 27.13
CA ALA A 100 -16.99 -2.69 27.67
C ALA A 100 -17.93 -3.30 28.73
N THR A 101 -18.49 -4.47 28.45
CA THR A 101 -19.04 -5.32 29.50
C THR A 101 -17.88 -5.67 30.40
N LYS A 102 -17.82 -5.00 31.55
CA LYS A 102 -16.90 -5.34 32.63
C LYS A 102 -17.42 -6.67 33.19
N GLU A 103 -16.76 -7.78 32.85
CA GLU A 103 -16.91 -9.03 33.59
C GLU A 103 -16.31 -8.89 35.00
#